data_AF-A0A7K8CB12-F1
#
_entry.id   AF-A0A7K8CB12-F1
#
_cell.length_a   1.000
_cell.length_b   1.000
_cell.length_c   1.000
_cell.angle_alpha   90.00
_cell.angle_beta   90.00
_cell.angle_gamma   90.00
#
_symmetry.space_group_name_H-M   'P 1'
#
loop_
_entity.id
_entity.type
_entity.pdbx_description
1 polymer ?
#
loop_
_entity_poly.entity_id
_entity_poly.type
_entity_poly.pdbx_seq_one_letter_code
_entity_poly.pdbx_strand_id
1 'polypeptide(L)'
;MWPCLLLALALLGAVPASHPGGTRMPGRARPTAGTAGRCPWAQGSARCQPVPVPQRYCQDVYRGQLASVHSAARNQELQKLARTHTILAPWIGAVTSCRAGQWESRWEDSSPWNYANWAPIHPSHIVTTCTTLSTRDGLWRSRFCFQLRPFICQY
;
A
#
# COMPACT_ATOMS: atom_id res chain seq x y z
N MET A 1 -13.06 -15.37 -48.85
CA MET A 1 -14.36 -15.94 -48.44
C MET A 1 -14.75 -15.31 -47.11
N TRP A 2 -15.55 -14.25 -47.17
CA TRP A 2 -16.28 -13.63 -46.04
C TRP A 2 -17.77 -13.98 -46.29
N PRO A 3 -18.76 -13.75 -45.39
CA PRO A 3 -18.78 -13.53 -43.94
C PRO A 3 -20.04 -14.16 -43.23
N CYS A 4 -20.32 -13.75 -41.98
CA CYS A 4 -21.66 -13.50 -41.38
C CYS A 4 -22.49 -14.60 -40.65
N LEU A 5 -22.68 -14.34 -39.34
CA LEU A 5 -23.95 -14.21 -38.59
C LEU A 5 -24.98 -15.35 -38.58
N LEU A 6 -25.25 -15.91 -37.37
CA LEU A 6 -26.59 -16.17 -36.77
C LEU A 6 -26.38 -16.29 -35.24
N LEU A 7 -26.61 -15.29 -34.37
CA LEU A 7 -27.89 -14.79 -33.82
C LEU A 7 -28.87 -15.89 -33.40
N ALA A 8 -29.02 -16.07 -32.08
CA ALA A 8 -30.25 -16.59 -31.47
C ALA A 8 -30.56 -15.76 -30.21
N LEU A 9 -31.60 -14.93 -30.31
CA LEU A 9 -32.26 -14.18 -29.25
C LEU A 9 -33.70 -14.69 -29.13
N ALA A 10 -34.28 -14.46 -27.94
CA ALA A 10 -35.66 -14.66 -27.51
C ALA A 10 -35.91 -16.01 -26.80
N LEU A 11 -36.58 -16.08 -25.65
CA LEU A 11 -37.81 -15.36 -25.27
C LEU A 11 -37.93 -15.09 -23.76
N LEU A 12 -38.73 -14.06 -23.50
CA LEU A 12 -39.26 -13.56 -22.24
C LEU A 12 -39.87 -14.68 -21.36
N GLY A 13 -39.44 -14.73 -20.10
CA GLY A 13 -40.12 -15.43 -19.01
C GLY A 13 -39.98 -14.61 -17.75
N ALA A 14 -41.10 -14.08 -17.24
CA ALA A 14 -41.17 -13.26 -16.05
C ALA A 14 -40.55 -13.97 -14.84
N VAL A 15 -39.52 -13.36 -14.24
CA VAL A 15 -38.97 -13.79 -12.95
C VAL A 15 -39.88 -13.23 -11.84
N PRO A 16 -40.43 -14.06 -10.94
CA PRO A 16 -41.22 -13.59 -9.83
C PRO A 16 -40.36 -12.76 -8.87
N ALA A 17 -40.90 -11.61 -8.45
CA ALA A 17 -40.36 -10.81 -7.38
C ALA A 17 -40.45 -11.59 -6.06
N SER A 18 -39.31 -11.97 -5.50
CA SER A 18 -39.17 -12.37 -4.11
C SER A 18 -37.93 -11.68 -3.50
N HIS A 19 -38.17 -10.52 -2.89
CA HIS A 19 -37.40 -10.07 -1.73
C HIS A 19 -38.17 -10.56 -0.50
N PRO A 20 -37.52 -11.08 0.56
CA PRO A 20 -36.61 -10.25 1.35
C PRO A 20 -35.40 -11.01 1.89
N GLY A 21 -34.19 -10.55 1.56
CA GLY A 21 -32.96 -11.02 2.20
C GLY A 21 -32.05 -9.83 2.42
N GLY A 22 -32.25 -9.12 3.54
CA GLY A 22 -31.35 -8.05 3.95
C GLY A 22 -29.92 -8.59 3.99
N THR A 23 -29.07 -8.10 3.10
CA THR A 23 -27.64 -8.31 3.15
C THR A 23 -27.14 -7.69 4.45
N ARG A 24 -26.93 -8.56 5.44
CA ARG A 24 -26.26 -8.22 6.68
C ARG A 24 -24.85 -7.76 6.31
N MET A 25 -24.66 -6.45 6.23
CA MET A 25 -23.34 -5.84 6.28
C MET A 25 -22.57 -6.53 7.41
N PRO A 26 -21.35 -7.04 7.18
CA PRO A 26 -20.55 -7.54 8.29
C PRO A 26 -20.42 -6.39 9.28
N GLY A 27 -21.05 -6.58 10.43
CA GLY A 27 -21.11 -5.58 11.47
C GLY A 27 -19.71 -5.14 11.80
N ARG A 28 -19.53 -3.83 11.97
CA ARG A 28 -18.32 -3.22 12.53
C ARG A 28 -18.00 -3.97 13.82
N ALA A 29 -17.02 -4.86 13.77
CA ALA A 29 -16.55 -5.54 14.97
C ALA A 29 -16.08 -4.45 15.93
N ARG A 30 -16.79 -4.35 17.06
CA ARG A 30 -16.36 -3.59 18.21
C ARG A 30 -14.99 -4.16 18.60
N PRO A 31 -13.92 -3.37 18.72
CA PRO A 31 -12.64 -3.93 19.13
C PRO A 31 -12.82 -4.45 20.56
N THR A 32 -12.84 -5.77 20.70
CA THR A 32 -12.69 -6.42 22.00
C THR A 32 -11.29 -6.11 22.47
N ALA A 33 -11.21 -5.43 23.62
CA ALA A 33 -9.96 -5.27 24.34
C ALA A 33 -9.37 -6.66 24.59
N GLY A 34 -8.12 -6.88 24.17
CA GLY A 34 -7.35 -8.05 24.55
C GLY A 34 -7.34 -9.21 23.54
N THR A 35 -6.90 -8.97 22.31
CA THR A 35 -6.10 -9.99 21.60
C THR A 35 -4.91 -9.31 20.96
N ALA A 36 -3.75 -9.46 21.58
CA ALA A 36 -2.48 -9.19 20.93
C ALA A 36 -2.43 -10.06 19.67
N GLY A 37 -2.47 -9.42 18.50
CA GLY A 37 -2.32 -10.10 17.23
C GLY A 37 -1.00 -10.87 17.23
N ARG A 38 -1.06 -12.18 17.00
CA ARG A 38 0.12 -13.03 16.84
C ARG A 38 0.89 -12.56 15.60
N CYS A 39 2.15 -12.19 15.77
CA CYS A 39 3.10 -12.01 14.68
C CYS A 39 3.39 -13.38 14.03
N PRO A 40 3.08 -13.63 12.74
CA PRO A 40 3.24 -14.95 12.13
C PRO A 40 4.70 -15.42 11.95
N TRP A 41 5.70 -14.59 12.29
CA TRP A 41 7.12 -14.85 12.05
C TRP A 41 8.02 -14.56 13.28
N ALA A 42 7.52 -14.79 14.49
CA ALA A 42 8.34 -14.66 15.70
C ALA A 42 8.99 -16.00 16.07
N GLN A 43 10.23 -16.22 15.63
CA GLN A 43 11.13 -17.13 16.32
C GLN A 43 12.14 -16.27 17.08
N GLY A 44 12.06 -16.32 18.41
CA GLY A 44 12.92 -15.52 19.28
C GLY A 44 12.38 -14.13 19.60
N SER A 45 12.95 -13.54 20.64
CA SER A 45 12.62 -12.35 21.42
C SER A 45 12.54 -11.00 20.67
N ALA A 46 11.98 -10.95 19.47
CA ALA A 46 11.72 -9.70 18.75
C ALA A 46 10.37 -9.11 19.16
N ARG A 47 10.37 -7.88 19.68
CA ARG A 47 9.15 -7.12 19.97
C ARG A 47 8.36 -6.93 18.67
N CYS A 48 7.08 -7.30 18.64
CA CYS A 48 6.18 -6.96 17.53
C CYS A 48 6.16 -5.44 17.35
N GLN A 49 6.85 -4.93 16.33
CA GLN A 49 6.73 -3.54 15.93
C GLN A 49 5.38 -3.37 15.24
N PRO A 50 4.59 -2.34 15.58
CA PRO A 50 3.37 -2.05 14.86
C PRO A 50 3.70 -1.77 13.38
N VAL A 51 3.31 -2.67 12.50
CA VAL A 51 3.46 -2.51 11.05
C VAL A 51 2.45 -1.44 10.57
N PRO A 52 2.85 -0.46 9.75
CA PRO A 52 1.89 0.54 9.26
C PRO A 52 0.74 -0.08 8.47
N VAL A 53 -0.41 0.59 8.46
CA VAL A 53 -1.63 0.09 7.79
C VAL A 53 -1.40 -0.25 6.31
N PRO A 54 -0.72 0.58 5.49
CA PRO A 54 -0.46 0.24 4.09
C PRO A 54 0.42 -1.01 3.94
N GLN A 55 1.45 -1.15 4.77
CA GLN A 55 2.33 -2.32 4.78
C GLN A 55 1.57 -3.59 5.16
N ARG A 56 0.72 -3.51 6.18
CA ARG A 56 -0.14 -4.62 6.57
C ARG A 56 -1.10 -5.03 5.45
N TYR A 57 -1.66 -4.05 4.73
CA TYR A 57 -2.53 -4.36 3.59
C TYR A 57 -1.77 -5.09 2.47
N CYS A 58 -0.57 -4.65 2.12
CA CYS A 58 0.27 -5.35 1.14
C CYS A 58 0.56 -6.80 1.57
N GLN A 59 0.85 -7.02 2.85
CA GLN A 59 1.15 -8.35 3.40
C GLN A 59 -0.08 -9.26 3.45
N ASP A 60 -1.21 -8.74 3.93
CA ASP A 60 -2.42 -9.54 4.17
C ASP A 60 -3.17 -9.85 2.86
N VAL A 61 -3.23 -8.89 1.94
CA VAL A 61 -4.04 -8.99 0.71
C VAL A 61 -3.22 -9.49 -0.48
N TYR A 62 -2.00 -8.98 -0.66
CA TYR A 62 -1.18 -9.28 -1.85
C TYR A 62 -0.01 -10.21 -1.55
N ARG A 63 0.17 -10.66 -0.30
CA ARG A 63 1.33 -11.45 0.13
C ARG A 63 2.67 -10.81 -0.24
N GLY A 64 2.71 -9.48 -0.22
CA GLY A 64 3.88 -8.69 -0.54
C GLY A 64 4.18 -7.63 0.52
N GLN A 65 4.82 -6.55 0.11
CA GLN A 65 5.25 -5.43 0.96
C GLN A 65 5.05 -4.11 0.23
N LEU A 66 5.09 -2.99 0.93
CA LEU A 66 5.24 -1.68 0.30
C LEU A 66 6.51 -1.65 -0.54
N ALA A 67 6.43 -0.93 -1.66
CA ALA A 67 7.52 -0.88 -2.61
C ALA A 67 8.80 -0.28 -2.00
N SER A 68 9.90 -1.02 -2.10
CA SER A 68 11.25 -0.51 -1.89
C SER A 68 11.89 -0.14 -3.22
N VAL A 69 12.88 0.75 -3.18
CA VAL A 69 13.52 1.27 -4.38
C VAL A 69 15.03 1.19 -4.23
N HIS A 70 15.65 0.43 -5.13
CA HIS A 70 17.09 0.14 -5.11
C HIS A 70 17.83 0.64 -6.36
N SER A 71 17.13 1.35 -7.25
CA SER A 71 17.71 1.89 -8.47
C SER A 71 16.85 3.02 -9.06
N ALA A 72 17.48 3.85 -9.90
CA ALA A 72 16.78 4.88 -10.66
C ALA A 72 15.74 4.28 -11.63
N ALA A 73 16.05 3.15 -12.26
CA ALA A 73 15.13 2.43 -13.13
C ALA A 73 13.86 2.00 -12.39
N ARG A 74 14.01 1.37 -11.22
CA ARG A 74 12.88 0.99 -10.36
C ARG A 74 12.08 2.21 -9.94
N ASN A 75 12.73 3.32 -9.58
CA ASN A 75 12.03 4.56 -9.24
C ASN A 75 11.16 5.10 -10.39
N GLN A 76 11.70 5.08 -11.62
CA GLN A 76 10.99 5.53 -12.83
C GLN A 76 9.81 4.61 -13.17
N GLU A 77 9.98 3.29 -13.04
CA GLU A 77 8.88 2.33 -13.20
C GLU A 77 7.73 2.62 -12.23
N LEU A 78 8.04 2.78 -10.93
CA LEU A 78 7.03 3.09 -9.92
C LEU A 78 6.39 4.45 -10.16
N GLN A 79 7.15 5.45 -10.61
CA GLN A 79 6.60 6.76 -10.96
C GLN A 79 5.63 6.65 -12.14
N LYS A 80 5.98 5.91 -13.20
CA LYS A 80 5.11 5.69 -14.35
C LYS A 80 3.83 4.97 -13.93
N LEU A 81 3.93 3.94 -13.10
CA LEU A 81 2.79 3.22 -12.53
C LEU A 81 1.89 4.16 -11.69
N ALA A 82 2.49 4.99 -10.84
CA ALA A 82 1.74 5.92 -10.01
C ALA A 82 0.98 6.95 -10.86
N ARG A 83 1.64 7.52 -11.89
CA ARG A 83 1.04 8.50 -12.81
C ARG A 83 -0.17 7.97 -13.56
N THR A 84 -0.23 6.67 -13.86
CA THR A 84 -1.36 6.07 -14.58
C THR A 84 -2.56 5.78 -13.70
N HIS A 85 -2.38 5.64 -12.39
CA HIS A 85 -3.44 5.19 -11.47
C HIS A 85 -3.90 6.27 -10.48
N THR A 86 -3.10 7.31 -10.25
CA THR A 86 -3.45 8.33 -9.26
C THR A 86 -2.80 9.68 -9.53
N ILE A 87 -3.49 10.75 -9.12
CA ILE A 87 -2.97 12.11 -9.10
C ILE A 87 -2.21 12.37 -7.78
N LEU A 88 -2.58 11.66 -6.71
CA LEU A 88 -1.94 11.80 -5.40
C LEU A 88 -0.60 11.07 -5.37
N ALA A 89 0.39 11.64 -4.68
CA ALA A 89 1.66 10.96 -4.43
C ALA A 89 1.43 9.72 -3.52
N PRO A 90 1.64 8.49 -4.01
CA PRO A 90 1.43 7.30 -3.20
C PRO A 90 2.55 7.07 -2.18
N TRP A 91 2.23 6.30 -1.14
CA TRP A 91 3.22 5.77 -0.21
C TRP A 91 4.11 4.72 -0.87
N ILE A 92 5.41 4.79 -0.55
CA ILE A 92 6.40 3.72 -0.72
C ILE A 92 6.92 3.29 0.65
N GLY A 93 7.62 2.17 0.72
CA GLY A 93 8.00 1.51 1.97
C GLY A 93 9.11 2.19 2.77
N ALA A 94 9.44 3.46 2.52
CA ALA A 94 10.49 4.17 3.24
C ALA A 94 9.92 4.93 4.44
N VAL A 95 10.56 4.77 5.59
CA VAL A 95 10.25 5.50 6.83
C VAL A 95 11.50 6.18 7.35
N THR A 96 11.38 7.45 7.72
CA THR A 96 12.43 8.21 8.40
C THR A 96 12.09 8.34 9.88
N SER A 97 12.98 7.91 10.76
CA SER A 97 12.76 7.94 12.23
C SER A 97 14.07 8.21 12.97
N CYS A 98 13.99 8.79 14.17
CA CYS A 98 15.15 8.92 15.04
C CYS A 98 15.38 7.62 15.82
N ARG A 99 16.55 7.00 15.65
CA ARG A 99 16.99 5.81 16.40
C ARG A 99 18.34 6.06 17.02
N ALA A 100 18.48 5.73 18.30
CA ALA A 100 19.74 5.93 19.05
C ALA A 100 20.31 7.37 18.91
N GLY A 101 19.43 8.37 18.83
CA GLY A 101 19.81 9.78 18.67
C GLY A 101 20.18 10.22 17.25
N GLN A 102 20.05 9.34 16.24
CA GLN A 102 20.36 9.63 14.85
C GLN A 102 19.11 9.49 13.96
N TRP A 103 18.93 10.42 13.04
CA TRP A 103 17.89 10.31 12.02
C TRP A 103 18.34 9.39 10.90
N GLU A 104 17.54 8.36 10.65
CA GLU A 104 17.80 7.39 9.59
C GLU A 104 16.54 7.13 8.78
N SER A 105 16.73 6.83 7.50
CA SER A 105 15.69 6.33 6.62
C SER A 105 15.94 4.85 6.33
N ARG A 106 14.88 4.06 6.35
CA ARG A 106 14.94 2.61 6.15
C ARG A 106 13.73 2.10 5.39
N TRP A 107 13.88 0.97 4.72
CA TRP A 107 12.78 0.25 4.10
C TRP A 107 12.06 -0.65 5.11
N GLU A 108 10.74 -0.71 5.04
CA GLU A 108 9.92 -1.56 5.92
C GLU A 108 10.03 -3.06 5.61
N ASP A 109 10.46 -3.40 4.40
CA ASP A 109 10.78 -4.77 3.99
C ASP A 109 12.18 -5.23 4.44
N SER A 110 12.89 -4.39 5.20
CA SER A 110 14.25 -4.65 5.69
C SER A 110 15.32 -4.80 4.61
N SER A 111 15.02 -4.41 3.37
CA SER A 111 16.00 -4.36 2.29
C SER A 111 17.06 -3.26 2.53
N PRO A 112 18.24 -3.36 1.90
CA PRO A 112 19.31 -2.38 2.08
C PRO A 112 18.92 -0.96 1.67
N TRP A 113 19.29 0.03 2.48
CA TRP A 113 19.18 1.44 2.11
C TRP A 113 20.34 1.86 1.20
N ASN A 114 20.24 1.55 -0.09
CA ASN A 114 21.30 1.74 -1.10
C ASN A 114 20.94 2.73 -2.22
N TYR A 115 19.74 3.32 -2.17
CA TYR A 115 19.27 4.28 -3.15
C TYR A 115 18.35 5.29 -2.48
N ALA A 116 18.47 6.56 -2.88
CA ALA A 116 17.61 7.63 -2.40
C ALA A 116 17.32 8.61 -3.53
N ASN A 117 16.05 9.02 -3.66
CA ASN A 117 15.64 10.05 -4.63
C ASN A 117 14.86 11.18 -3.94
N TRP A 118 15.39 11.67 -2.82
CA TRP A 118 14.74 12.72 -2.05
C TRP A 118 14.63 14.03 -2.82
N ALA A 119 13.49 14.70 -2.66
CA ALA A 119 13.38 16.10 -3.01
C ALA A 119 14.32 16.94 -2.13
N PRO A 120 14.70 18.16 -2.56
CA PRO A 120 15.38 19.11 -1.69
C PRO A 120 14.65 19.21 -0.35
N ILE A 121 15.38 19.48 0.74
CA ILE A 121 14.89 19.59 2.12
C ILE A 121 14.23 18.32 2.72
N HIS A 122 14.34 17.18 2.04
CA HIS A 122 13.90 15.89 2.53
C HIS A 122 15.07 14.90 2.68
N PRO A 123 14.96 13.90 3.58
CA PRO A 123 13.84 13.69 4.49
C PRO A 123 13.80 14.69 5.66
N SER A 124 12.63 14.85 6.26
CA SER A 124 12.47 15.68 7.46
C SER A 124 13.05 14.96 8.68
N HIS A 125 13.99 15.61 9.37
CA HIS A 125 14.67 15.09 10.57
C HIS A 125 14.12 15.74 11.86
N ILE A 126 12.81 15.96 11.92
CA ILE A 126 12.15 16.60 13.07
C ILE A 126 11.21 15.61 13.78
N VAL A 127 10.51 14.80 13.00
CA VAL A 127 9.52 13.83 13.46
C VAL A 127 9.59 12.57 12.59
N THR A 128 9.09 11.45 13.11
CA THR A 128 8.94 10.25 12.30
C THR A 128 8.01 10.52 11.13
N THR A 129 8.49 10.26 9.91
CA THR A 129 7.73 10.49 8.68
C THR A 129 7.75 9.27 7.78
N CYS A 130 6.70 9.15 6.98
CA CYS A 130 6.57 8.17 5.92
C CYS A 130 6.85 8.84 4.58
N THR A 131 7.17 8.05 3.57
CA THR A 131 7.69 8.56 2.30
C THR A 131 6.69 8.42 1.18
N THR A 132 6.38 9.54 0.54
CA THR A 132 5.57 9.54 -0.71
C THR A 132 6.45 9.66 -1.93
N LEU A 133 6.15 8.90 -2.98
CA LEU A 133 6.71 9.05 -4.33
C LEU A 133 5.88 10.08 -5.10
N SER A 134 6.49 11.17 -5.56
CA SER A 134 5.77 12.14 -6.39
C SER A 134 5.54 11.63 -7.80
N THR A 135 4.30 11.73 -8.25
CA THR A 135 3.89 11.37 -9.61
C THR A 135 4.52 12.31 -10.65
N ARG A 136 4.85 13.55 -10.30
CA ARG A 136 5.33 14.57 -11.26
C ARG A 136 6.82 14.44 -11.58
N ASP A 137 7.64 14.46 -10.54
CA ASP A 137 9.11 14.53 -10.64
C ASP A 137 9.81 13.24 -10.17
N GLY A 138 9.07 12.26 -9.65
CA GLY A 138 9.64 11.01 -9.14
C GLY A 138 10.42 11.18 -7.83
N LEU A 139 10.45 12.39 -7.27
CA LEU A 139 11.18 12.69 -6.04
C LEU A 139 10.37 12.32 -4.79
N TRP A 140 11.09 11.89 -3.76
CA TRP A 140 10.51 11.43 -2.51
C TRP A 140 10.32 12.58 -1.54
N ARG A 141 9.21 12.55 -0.80
CA ARG A 141 8.87 13.59 0.19
C ARG A 141 8.38 12.96 1.48
N SER A 142 8.87 13.49 2.58
CA SER A 142 8.41 13.14 3.93
C SER A 142 7.00 13.69 4.18
N ARG A 143 6.13 12.84 4.71
CA ARG A 143 4.77 13.20 5.13
C ARG A 143 4.44 12.51 6.45
N PHE A 144 3.51 13.09 7.21
CA PHE A 144 2.98 12.43 8.41
C PHE A 144 2.31 11.10 8.02
N CYS A 145 2.71 10.02 8.70
CA CYS A 145 2.32 8.65 8.35
C CYS A 145 0.81 8.38 8.38
N PHE A 146 0.04 9.18 9.11
CA PHE A 146 -1.40 9.01 9.27
C PHE A 146 -2.23 9.66 8.15
N GLN A 147 -1.60 10.21 7.11
CA GLN A 147 -2.33 10.74 5.96
C GLN A 147 -2.89 9.61 5.08
N LEU A 148 -4.17 9.72 4.73
CA LEU A 148 -4.79 8.83 3.74
C LEU A 148 -4.24 9.14 2.35
N ARG A 149 -3.54 8.17 1.76
CA ARG A 149 -2.98 8.24 0.40
C ARG A 149 -3.01 6.86 -0.23
N PRO A 150 -3.03 6.78 -1.58
CA PRO A 150 -2.72 5.53 -2.27
C PRO A 150 -1.34 5.03 -1.87
N PHE A 151 -1.05 3.76 -2.14
CA PHE A 151 0.22 3.13 -1.82
C PHE A 151 0.55 2.08 -2.86
N ILE A 152 1.84 1.77 -3.03
CA ILE A 152 2.31 0.80 -4.00
C ILE A 152 2.84 -0.43 -3.26
N CYS A 153 2.28 -1.59 -3.55
CA CYS A 153 2.81 -2.88 -3.11
C CYS A 153 3.76 -3.48 -4.15
N GLN A 154 4.68 -4.33 -3.71
CA GLN A 154 5.53 -5.19 -4.52
C GLN A 154 5.58 -6.61 -3.93
N TYR A 155 5.96 -7.57 -4.75
CA TYR A 155 6.10 -8.99 -4.43
C TYR A 155 7.27 -9.59 -5.22
#